data_AF-A0A1H5FG71-F1
#
_entry.id   AF-A0A1H5FG71-F1
#
_cell.length_a   1.000
_cell.length_b   1.000
_cell.length_c   1.000
_cell.angle_alpha   90.00
_cell.angle_beta   90.00
_cell.angle_gamma   90.00
#
_symmetry.space_group_name_H-M   'P 1'
#
loop_
_entity.id
_entity.type
_entity.pdbx_description
1 polymer ?
#
loop_
_entity_poly.entity_id
_entity_poly.type
_entity_poly.pdbx_seq_one_letter_code
_entity_poly.pdbx_strand_id
1 'polypeptide(L)'
;MKLSNSKTNSIILVGILLLLLINLFSKRTAIEKPKITIVRDTIWQPKIDTFKVQTIKYKKVYVHKKDITKIIKDTIFIKDTINFITAKIYRDTLNNADLEIYSYDLVKGKLLDSQLSYKLKVPREITITKTIEHPKTYRSGLYLFSEVGGNTQRFDNLSLGLQYNRKGRWFASYRLNVNPLSQPTHNIGFGYRLFN
;
A
#
# COMPACT_ATOMS: atom_id res chain seq x y z
N MET A 1 -28.76 15.98 63.34
CA MET A 1 -28.33 14.58 63.46
C MET A 1 -29.49 13.65 63.10
N LYS A 2 -29.50 13.12 61.87
CA LYS A 2 -30.40 12.02 61.47
C LYS A 2 -29.63 11.10 60.52
N LEU A 3 -29.05 10.05 61.11
CA LEU A 3 -28.56 8.87 60.38
C LEU A 3 -29.76 8.18 59.74
N SER A 4 -30.03 8.43 58.46
CA SER A 4 -30.98 7.62 57.69
C SER A 4 -30.71 7.73 56.18
N ASN A 5 -29.45 7.58 55.77
CA ASN A 5 -29.09 7.58 54.35
C ASN A 5 -28.06 6.51 53.94
N SER A 6 -27.62 5.65 54.86
CA SER A 6 -26.60 4.64 54.51
C SER A 6 -27.20 3.45 53.73
N LYS A 7 -28.46 3.06 54.00
CA LYS A 7 -29.09 1.92 53.32
C LYS A 7 -29.33 2.18 51.83
N THR A 8 -29.83 3.36 51.48
CA THR A 8 -30.06 3.79 50.09
C THR A 8 -28.76 3.93 49.32
N ASN A 9 -27.72 4.54 49.92
CA ASN A 9 -26.40 4.65 49.30
C ASN A 9 -25.76 3.28 49.05
N SER A 10 -25.87 2.34 50.00
CA SER A 10 -25.38 0.97 49.82
C SER A 10 -26.12 0.22 48.70
N ILE A 11 -27.43 0.42 48.56
CA ILE A 11 -28.23 -0.24 47.50
C ILE A 11 -27.83 0.27 46.11
N ILE A 12 -27.62 1.58 45.94
CA ILE A 12 -27.19 2.16 44.66
C ILE A 12 -25.79 1.64 44.29
N LEU A 13 -24.87 1.58 45.27
CA LEU A 13 -23.51 1.13 45.05
C LEU A 13 -23.45 -0.37 44.69
N VAL A 14 -24.28 -1.21 45.33
CA VAL A 14 -24.47 -2.61 44.97
C VAL A 14 -25.06 -2.75 43.56
N GLY A 15 -26.02 -1.91 43.18
CA GLY A 15 -26.59 -1.89 41.84
C GLY A 15 -25.57 -1.58 40.74
N ILE A 16 -24.69 -0.59 40.97
CA ILE A 16 -23.60 -0.23 40.05
C ILE A 16 -22.56 -1.37 39.97
N LEU A 17 -22.19 -1.97 41.11
CA LEU A 17 -21.25 -3.08 41.16
C LEU A 17 -21.77 -4.30 40.38
N LEU A 18 -23.07 -4.59 40.52
CA LEU A 18 -23.72 -5.69 39.83
C LEU A 18 -23.82 -5.45 38.32
N LEU A 19 -24.10 -4.22 37.88
CA LEU A 19 -24.04 -3.82 36.47
C LEU A 19 -22.62 -3.93 35.88
N LEU A 20 -21.59 -3.55 36.63
CA LEU A 20 -20.19 -3.69 36.23
C LEU A 20 -19.79 -5.16 36.10
N LEU A 21 -20.23 -6.02 37.03
CA LEU A 21 -20.01 -7.47 36.98
C LEU A 21 -20.70 -8.09 35.75
N ILE A 22 -21.96 -7.74 35.47
CA ILE A 22 -22.68 -8.23 34.28
C ILE A 22 -21.99 -7.78 32.98
N ASN A 23 -21.45 -6.55 32.95
CA ASN A 23 -20.70 -6.05 31.80
C ASN A 23 -19.35 -6.80 31.64
N LEU A 24 -18.69 -7.15 32.75
CA LEU A 24 -17.47 -7.95 32.75
C LEU A 24 -17.69 -9.36 32.18
N PHE A 25 -18.81 -9.98 32.50
CA PHE A 25 -19.16 -11.34 32.05
C PHE A 25 -19.93 -11.38 30.72
N SER A 26 -20.41 -10.24 30.21
CA SER A 26 -20.99 -10.16 28.87
C SER A 26 -19.89 -10.35 27.84
N LYS A 27 -19.83 -11.56 27.28
CA LYS A 27 -18.88 -11.99 26.24
C LYS A 27 -18.68 -10.87 25.21
N ARG A 28 -17.45 -10.35 25.15
CA ARG A 28 -16.99 -9.48 24.06
C ARG A 28 -17.22 -10.24 22.75
N THR A 29 -18.18 -9.79 21.96
CA THR A 29 -18.44 -10.35 20.62
C THR A 29 -17.13 -10.31 19.85
N ALA A 30 -16.70 -11.46 19.35
CA ALA A 30 -15.44 -11.63 18.65
C ALA A 30 -15.24 -10.48 17.65
N ILE A 31 -14.11 -9.79 17.75
CA ILE A 31 -13.70 -8.81 16.75
C ILE A 31 -13.45 -9.64 15.49
N GLU A 32 -14.33 -9.51 14.50
CA GLU A 32 -14.11 -10.13 13.20
C GLU A 32 -12.77 -9.61 12.67
N LYS A 33 -11.83 -10.53 12.47
CA LYS A 33 -10.56 -10.19 11.85
C LYS A 33 -10.85 -9.63 10.46
N PRO A 34 -10.13 -8.58 10.03
CA PRO A 34 -10.34 -8.01 8.70
C PRO A 34 -10.22 -9.12 7.65
N LYS A 35 -11.23 -9.22 6.76
CA LYS A 35 -11.22 -10.18 5.66
C LYS A 35 -10.17 -9.73 4.64
N ILE A 36 -9.04 -10.44 4.61
CA ILE A 36 -8.02 -10.25 3.59
C ILE A 36 -8.53 -10.88 2.30
N THR A 37 -8.75 -10.06 1.29
CA THR A 37 -9.04 -10.55 -0.06
C THR A 37 -7.82 -10.31 -0.93
N ILE A 38 -7.19 -11.39 -1.40
CA ILE A 38 -6.09 -11.32 -2.35
C ILE A 38 -6.71 -11.30 -3.75
N VAL A 39 -6.69 -10.14 -4.41
CA VAL A 39 -7.10 -10.02 -5.81
C VAL A 39 -5.85 -10.13 -6.68
N ARG A 40 -5.85 -11.08 -7.62
CA ARG A 40 -4.78 -11.25 -8.61
C ARG A 40 -5.27 -10.71 -9.95
N ASP A 41 -4.74 -9.56 -10.33
CA ASP A 41 -5.00 -8.96 -11.65
C ASP A 41 -3.71 -8.90 -12.46
N THR A 42 -3.76 -9.37 -13.70
CA THR A 42 -2.68 -9.17 -14.67
C THR A 42 -2.85 -7.79 -15.29
N ILE A 43 -2.09 -6.81 -14.83
CA ILE A 43 -2.08 -5.45 -15.39
C ILE A 43 -0.86 -5.31 -16.30
N TRP A 44 -1.09 -4.99 -17.57
CA TRP A 44 -0.01 -4.61 -18.48
C TRP A 44 0.50 -3.23 -18.09
N GLN A 45 1.73 -3.17 -17.56
CA GLN A 45 2.41 -1.92 -17.25
C GLN A 45 3.51 -1.67 -18.28
N PRO A 46 3.46 -0.56 -19.04
CA PRO A 46 4.54 -0.19 -19.93
C PRO A 46 5.77 0.16 -19.08
N LYS A 47 6.80 -0.68 -19.18
CA LYS A 47 8.11 -0.43 -18.55
C LYS A 47 8.99 0.30 -19.56
N ILE A 48 9.33 1.55 -19.25
CA ILE A 48 10.36 2.29 -20.00
C ILE A 48 11.70 1.82 -19.46
N ASP A 49 12.52 1.24 -20.32
CA ASP A 49 13.83 0.73 -19.93
C ASP A 49 14.94 1.38 -20.78
N THR A 50 16.10 1.61 -20.17
CA THR A 50 17.21 2.30 -20.81
C THR A 50 18.24 1.28 -21.29
N PHE A 51 18.50 1.25 -22.59
CA PHE A 51 19.51 0.36 -23.16
C PHE A 51 20.92 0.92 -22.92
N LYS A 52 21.82 0.06 -22.44
CA LYS A 52 23.25 0.38 -22.46
C LYS A 52 23.77 0.09 -23.86
N VAL A 53 24.22 1.14 -24.55
CA VAL A 53 24.84 1.04 -25.87
C VAL A 53 26.30 0.62 -25.70
N GLN A 54 26.67 -0.52 -26.27
CA GLN A 54 28.06 -0.94 -26.42
C GLN A 54 28.45 -0.81 -27.89
N THR A 55 29.05 0.33 -28.24
CA THR A 55 29.59 0.59 -29.58
C THR A 55 31.03 0.10 -29.65
N ILE A 56 31.31 -0.80 -30.59
CA ILE A 56 32.68 -1.25 -30.85
C ILE A 56 33.26 -0.33 -31.94
N LYS A 57 34.51 0.12 -31.78
CA LYS A 57 35.22 0.83 -32.85
C LYS A 57 35.15 0.01 -34.14
N TYR A 58 34.86 0.69 -35.25
CA TYR A 58 34.71 0.02 -36.54
C TYR A 58 35.97 -0.77 -36.89
N LYS A 59 35.78 -1.94 -37.50
CA LYS A 59 36.87 -2.78 -38.01
C LYS A 59 37.00 -2.60 -39.51
N LYS A 60 38.21 -2.36 -40.00
CA LYS A 60 38.48 -2.35 -41.45
C LYS A 60 38.49 -3.80 -41.94
N VAL A 61 37.80 -4.05 -43.03
CA VAL A 61 37.76 -5.36 -43.71
C VAL A 61 37.85 -5.18 -45.22
N TYR A 62 38.12 -6.27 -45.92
CA TYR A 62 38.20 -6.33 -47.37
C TYR A 62 37.07 -7.20 -47.90
N VAL A 63 36.25 -6.64 -48.77
CA VAL A 63 35.04 -7.28 -49.32
C VAL A 63 35.25 -7.50 -50.80
N HIS A 64 34.84 -8.65 -51.35
CA HIS A 64 34.97 -8.91 -52.77
C HIS A 64 34.00 -8.07 -53.61
N LYS A 65 34.45 -7.51 -54.75
CA LYS A 65 33.65 -6.59 -55.58
C LYS A 65 32.36 -7.20 -56.12
N LYS A 66 32.38 -8.50 -56.44
CA LYS A 66 31.22 -9.22 -57.00
C LYS A 66 30.41 -10.00 -55.97
N ASP A 67 30.92 -10.15 -54.74
CA ASP A 67 30.32 -11.00 -53.72
C ASP A 67 30.55 -10.40 -52.34
N ILE A 68 29.51 -9.76 -51.81
CA ILE A 68 29.54 -9.07 -50.51
C ILE A 68 29.67 -10.03 -49.32
N THR A 69 29.40 -11.32 -49.49
CA THR A 69 29.52 -12.33 -48.42
C THR A 69 30.97 -12.74 -48.16
N LYS A 70 31.86 -12.54 -49.14
CA LYS A 70 33.29 -12.83 -49.03
C LYS A 70 34.02 -11.67 -48.37
N ILE A 71 34.08 -11.73 -47.04
CA ILE A 71 34.73 -10.73 -46.19
C ILE A 71 36.03 -11.31 -45.61
N ILE A 72 37.15 -10.64 -45.88
CA ILE A 72 38.47 -10.98 -45.36
C ILE A 72 38.88 -9.91 -44.34
N LYS A 73 39.33 -10.34 -43.16
CA LYS A 73 39.73 -9.43 -42.07
C LYS A 73 41.19 -8.99 -42.19
N ASP A 74 42.06 -9.86 -42.67
CA ASP A 74 43.50 -9.63 -42.74
C ASP A 74 44.02 -9.70 -44.18
N THR A 75 44.89 -8.76 -44.54
CA THR A 75 45.49 -8.66 -45.88
C THR A 75 46.40 -9.82 -46.24
N ILE A 76 46.87 -10.59 -45.24
CA ILE A 76 47.78 -11.74 -45.42
C ILE A 76 47.15 -12.81 -46.33
N PHE A 77 45.82 -12.88 -46.38
CA PHE A 77 45.09 -13.86 -47.19
C PHE A 77 44.70 -13.36 -48.59
N ILE A 78 45.06 -12.12 -48.94
CA ILE A 78 44.71 -11.51 -50.22
C ILE A 78 45.89 -11.66 -51.18
N LYS A 79 45.89 -12.73 -51.98
CA LYS A 79 46.86 -12.90 -53.08
C LYS A 79 46.65 -11.85 -54.19
N ASP A 80 45.41 -11.44 -54.43
CA ASP A 80 45.03 -10.45 -55.46
C ASP A 80 44.17 -9.32 -54.86
N THR A 81 44.77 -8.17 -54.63
CA THR A 81 44.10 -6.97 -54.09
C THR A 81 43.12 -6.30 -55.08
N ILE A 82 43.22 -6.62 -56.38
CA ILE A 82 42.41 -5.99 -57.45
C ILE A 82 40.91 -6.25 -57.27
N ASN A 83 40.54 -7.42 -56.76
CA ASN A 83 39.15 -7.86 -56.64
C ASN A 83 38.50 -7.49 -55.30
N PHE A 84 39.25 -6.92 -54.37
CA PHE A 84 38.77 -6.57 -53.04
C PHE A 84 38.67 -5.06 -52.85
N ILE A 85 37.68 -4.65 -52.05
CA ILE A 85 37.44 -3.27 -51.68
C ILE A 85 37.49 -3.13 -50.17
N THR A 86 38.13 -2.09 -49.67
CA THR A 86 38.15 -1.79 -48.24
C THR A 86 36.78 -1.27 -47.80
N ALA A 87 36.23 -1.86 -46.75
CA ALA A 87 34.99 -1.49 -46.10
C ALA A 87 35.17 -1.41 -44.58
N LYS A 88 34.20 -0.83 -43.89
CA LYS A 88 34.14 -0.72 -42.43
C LYS A 88 32.98 -1.57 -41.92
N ILE A 89 33.24 -2.38 -40.90
CA ILE A 89 32.21 -3.09 -40.14
C ILE A 89 31.93 -2.32 -38.86
N TYR A 90 30.66 -2.00 -38.62
CA TYR A 90 30.13 -1.51 -37.35
C TYR A 90 29.35 -2.63 -36.67
N ARG A 91 29.58 -2.78 -35.36
CA ARG A 91 28.93 -3.80 -34.55
C ARG A 91 28.56 -3.17 -33.23
N ASP A 92 27.26 -3.03 -33.02
CA ASP A 92 26.71 -2.42 -31.83
C ASP A 92 25.81 -3.43 -31.12
N THR A 93 25.91 -3.43 -29.79
CA THR A 93 25.05 -4.24 -28.94
C THR A 93 24.29 -3.31 -28.00
N LEU A 94 22.96 -3.36 -28.06
CA LEU A 94 22.08 -2.73 -27.08
C LEU A 94 21.67 -3.79 -26.07
N ASN A 95 21.99 -3.57 -24.81
CA ASN A 95 21.77 -4.57 -23.78
C ASN A 95 20.88 -4.02 -22.66
N ASN A 96 19.89 -4.82 -22.27
CA ASN A 96 19.11 -4.62 -21.07
C ASN A 96 18.80 -5.94 -20.33
N ALA A 97 18.06 -5.86 -19.23
CA ALA A 97 17.64 -6.99 -18.40
C ALA A 97 16.78 -8.00 -19.19
N ASP A 98 15.95 -7.52 -20.10
CA ASP A 98 14.92 -8.31 -20.77
C ASP A 98 15.26 -8.62 -22.24
N LEU A 99 16.11 -7.81 -22.88
CA LEU A 99 16.39 -7.86 -24.31
C LEU A 99 17.85 -7.50 -24.63
N GLU A 100 18.45 -8.23 -25.56
CA GLU A 100 19.67 -7.84 -26.26
C GLU A 100 19.37 -7.66 -27.75
N ILE A 101 19.81 -6.53 -28.32
CA ILE A 101 19.73 -6.24 -29.76
C ILE A 101 21.15 -6.12 -30.29
N TYR A 102 21.41 -6.78 -31.41
CA TYR A 102 22.68 -6.78 -32.13
C TYR A 102 22.47 -6.10 -33.48
N SER A 103 23.25 -5.05 -33.74
CA SER A 103 23.32 -4.38 -35.04
C SER A 103 24.65 -4.70 -35.72
N TYR A 104 24.59 -4.99 -37.00
CA TYR A 104 25.74 -5.22 -37.85
C TYR A 104 25.57 -4.44 -39.15
N ASP A 105 26.52 -3.55 -39.44
CA ASP A 105 26.52 -2.77 -40.68
C ASP A 105 27.87 -2.87 -41.38
N LEU A 106 27.84 -3.14 -42.69
CA LEU A 106 28.99 -3.14 -43.58
C LEU A 106 28.91 -1.93 -44.51
N VAL A 107 29.90 -1.03 -44.43
CA VAL A 107 29.84 0.28 -45.10
C VAL A 107 31.10 0.56 -45.92
N LYS A 108 30.91 1.02 -47.16
CA LYS A 108 31.96 1.61 -48.01
C LYS A 108 31.42 2.87 -48.69
N GLY A 109 31.31 3.97 -47.94
CA GLY A 109 30.66 5.21 -48.39
C GLY A 109 29.13 5.08 -48.53
N LYS A 110 28.65 3.92 -48.98
CA LYS A 110 27.26 3.44 -48.93
C LYS A 110 27.13 2.19 -48.07
N LEU A 111 25.93 1.93 -47.56
CA LEU A 111 25.59 0.69 -46.88
C LEU A 111 25.63 -0.46 -47.90
N LEU A 112 26.44 -1.48 -47.61
CA LEU A 112 26.58 -2.68 -48.45
C LEU A 112 25.72 -3.82 -47.92
N ASP A 113 25.69 -3.98 -46.60
CA ASP A 113 24.92 -5.00 -45.92
C ASP A 113 24.56 -4.52 -44.51
N SER A 114 23.41 -4.94 -44.00
CA SER A 114 22.87 -4.56 -42.70
C SER A 114 22.07 -5.73 -42.12
N GLN A 115 22.37 -6.09 -40.88
CA GLN A 115 21.67 -7.12 -40.15
C GLN A 115 21.31 -6.64 -38.75
N LEU A 116 20.03 -6.80 -38.41
CA LEU A 116 19.51 -6.59 -37.06
C LEU A 116 19.08 -7.94 -36.50
N SER A 117 19.50 -8.26 -35.28
CA SER A 117 19.13 -9.51 -34.62
C SER A 117 18.86 -9.25 -33.14
N TYR A 118 18.00 -10.04 -32.51
CA TYR A 118 17.64 -9.85 -31.11
C TYR A 118 17.60 -11.17 -30.34
N LYS A 119 17.81 -11.08 -29.02
CA LYS A 119 17.75 -12.20 -28.08
C LYS A 119 16.94 -11.79 -26.86
N LEU A 120 15.82 -12.49 -26.64
CA LEU A 120 14.98 -12.32 -25.46
C LEU A 120 15.62 -13.03 -24.26
N LYS A 121 15.75 -12.32 -23.13
CA LYS A 121 16.14 -12.89 -21.84
C LYS A 121 14.85 -13.22 -21.10
N VAL A 122 14.68 -14.50 -20.77
CA VAL A 122 13.47 -15.18 -20.22
C VAL A 122 12.53 -14.26 -19.42
N PRO A 123 11.18 -14.36 -19.61
CA PRO A 123 10.23 -13.54 -18.88
C PRO A 123 10.34 -13.75 -17.36
N ARG A 124 10.32 -12.66 -16.60
CA ARG A 124 10.20 -12.67 -15.14
C ARG A 124 8.72 -12.59 -14.76
N GLU A 125 8.23 -13.59 -14.03
CA GLU A 125 6.91 -13.52 -13.40
C GLU A 125 6.96 -12.55 -12.22
N ILE A 126 6.23 -11.44 -12.31
CA ILE A 126 6.09 -10.47 -11.21
C ILE A 126 4.72 -10.71 -10.55
N THR A 127 4.71 -11.37 -9.40
CA THR A 127 3.48 -11.59 -8.62
C THR A 127 3.23 -10.37 -7.73
N ILE A 128 2.24 -9.55 -8.06
CA ILE A 128 1.83 -8.39 -7.24
C ILE A 128 0.69 -8.82 -6.31
N THR A 129 0.89 -8.77 -5.00
CA THR A 129 -0.15 -9.03 -3.98
C THR A 129 -0.69 -7.71 -3.45
N LYS A 130 -1.96 -7.39 -3.74
CA LYS A 130 -2.65 -6.26 -3.12
C LYS A 130 -3.48 -6.74 -1.92
N THR A 131 -3.15 -6.24 -0.74
CA THR A 131 -3.93 -6.46 0.49
C THR A 131 -4.91 -5.30 0.66
N ILE A 132 -6.21 -5.57 0.55
CA ILE A 132 -7.25 -4.58 0.85
C ILE A 132 -7.66 -4.77 2.32
N GLU A 133 -7.22 -3.86 3.19
CA GLU A 133 -7.68 -3.80 4.57
C GLU A 133 -8.98 -3.00 4.64
N HIS A 134 -10.10 -3.66 4.91
CA HIS A 134 -11.34 -2.96 5.20
C HIS A 134 -11.23 -2.25 6.57
N PRO A 135 -11.62 -0.97 6.69
CA PRO A 135 -11.49 -0.24 7.95
C PRO A 135 -12.26 -0.94 9.06
N LYS A 136 -11.67 -0.96 10.26
CA LYS A 136 -12.33 -1.46 11.48
C LYS A 136 -13.70 -0.80 11.58
N THR A 137 -14.76 -1.58 11.41
CA THR A 137 -16.12 -1.06 11.54
C THR A 137 -16.31 -0.63 12.99
N TYR A 138 -16.54 0.66 13.21
CA TYR A 138 -16.96 1.16 14.52
C TYR A 138 -18.28 0.47 14.87
N ARG A 139 -18.27 -0.42 15.88
CA ARG A 139 -19.47 -1.12 16.33
C ARG A 139 -20.32 -0.17 17.16
N SER A 140 -21.64 -0.28 17.02
CA SER A 140 -22.56 0.37 17.96
C SER A 140 -22.38 -0.23 19.34
N GLY A 141 -22.36 0.60 20.38
CA GLY A 141 -22.12 0.15 21.74
C GLY A 141 -22.85 1.01 22.76
N LEU A 142 -23.33 0.38 23.83
CA LEU A 142 -23.85 1.05 25.02
C LEU A 142 -22.72 1.09 26.06
N TYR A 143 -22.39 2.29 26.51
CA TYR A 143 -21.31 2.58 27.44
C TYR A 143 -21.91 3.10 28.75
N LEU A 144 -21.44 2.59 29.87
CA LEU A 144 -21.68 3.18 31.19
C LEU A 144 -20.50 4.11 31.48
N PHE A 145 -20.77 5.35 31.85
CA PHE A 145 -19.76 6.32 32.24
C PHE A 145 -20.16 7.00 33.54
N SER A 146 -19.15 7.47 34.28
CA SER A 146 -19.30 8.25 35.49
C SER A 146 -18.46 9.51 35.34
N GLU A 147 -19.03 10.66 35.64
CA GLU A 147 -18.31 11.92 35.60
C GLU A 147 -18.20 12.50 37.00
N VAL A 148 -17.01 13.01 37.28
CA VAL A 148 -16.67 13.65 38.53
C VAL A 148 -16.05 14.99 38.18
N GLY A 149 -16.63 16.09 38.65
CA GLY A 149 -16.20 17.43 38.31
C GLY A 149 -16.61 18.45 39.37
N GLY A 150 -15.84 19.53 39.46
CA GLY A 150 -16.08 20.62 40.39
C GLY A 150 -15.38 21.88 39.90
N ASN A 151 -15.72 23.02 40.51
CA ASN A 151 -14.96 24.24 40.34
C ASN A 151 -13.91 24.34 41.46
N THR A 152 -12.92 25.22 41.31
CA THR A 152 -11.88 25.53 42.31
C THR A 152 -12.43 25.84 43.71
N GLN A 153 -13.68 26.27 43.80
CA GLN A 153 -14.35 26.63 45.05
C GLN A 153 -15.18 25.48 45.65
N ARG A 154 -15.70 24.53 44.85
CA ARG A 154 -16.60 23.45 45.32
C ARG A 154 -16.64 22.25 44.38
N PHE A 155 -16.76 21.06 44.98
CA PHE A 155 -16.96 19.80 44.29
C PHE A 155 -18.45 19.51 44.11
N ASP A 156 -19.00 19.92 42.96
CA ASP A 156 -20.46 20.05 42.77
C ASP A 156 -21.05 19.14 41.68
N ASN A 157 -20.27 18.22 41.10
CA ASN A 157 -20.81 17.31 40.08
C ASN A 157 -20.28 15.87 40.24
N LEU A 158 -21.17 15.00 40.72
CA LEU A 158 -21.03 13.56 40.61
C LEU A 158 -22.19 13.08 39.76
N SER A 159 -21.90 12.45 38.63
CA SER A 159 -22.94 11.95 37.75
C SER A 159 -22.63 10.58 37.19
N LEU A 160 -23.70 9.83 36.93
CA LEU A 160 -23.66 8.52 36.29
C LEU A 160 -24.49 8.59 35.02
N GLY A 161 -24.02 7.98 33.94
CA GLY A 161 -24.70 8.04 32.67
C GLY A 161 -24.51 6.83 31.79
N LEU A 162 -25.47 6.64 30.89
CA LEU A 162 -25.43 5.67 29.81
C LEU A 162 -25.26 6.43 28.50
N GLN A 163 -24.38 5.95 27.63
CA GLN A 163 -24.14 6.51 26.30
C GLN A 163 -24.25 5.41 25.25
N TYR A 164 -25.21 5.55 24.34
CA TYR A 164 -25.32 4.71 23.16
C TYR A 164 -24.63 5.38 21.97
N ASN A 165 -23.54 4.78 21.48
CA ASN A 165 -22.89 5.19 20.25
C ASN A 165 -23.42 4.32 19.10
N ARG A 166 -24.00 4.94 18.06
CA ARG A 166 -24.37 4.22 16.84
C ARG A 166 -23.20 4.24 15.86
N LYS A 167 -23.11 3.20 15.02
CA LYS A 167 -22.16 3.11 13.87
C LYS A 167 -22.17 4.37 12.98
N GLY A 168 -23.26 5.14 12.96
CA GLY A 168 -23.50 6.33 12.14
C GLY A 168 -23.00 7.66 12.70
N ARG A 169 -21.86 7.69 13.40
CA ARG A 169 -21.22 8.91 13.96
C ARG A 169 -22.01 9.68 15.02
N TRP A 170 -23.26 9.35 15.29
CA TRP A 170 -24.03 9.99 16.36
C TRP A 170 -24.10 9.13 17.62
N PHE A 171 -24.27 9.81 18.74
CA PHE A 171 -24.50 9.19 20.03
C PHE A 171 -25.66 9.85 20.75
N ALA A 172 -26.34 9.06 21.59
CA ALA A 172 -27.31 9.53 22.56
C ALA A 172 -26.81 9.16 23.95
N SER A 173 -27.02 10.02 24.92
CA SER A 173 -26.59 9.83 26.29
C SER A 173 -27.67 10.25 27.25
N TYR A 174 -27.75 9.55 28.36
CA TYR A 174 -28.59 9.86 29.49
C TYR A 174 -27.70 9.95 30.72
N ARG A 175 -27.80 11.04 31.46
CA ARG A 175 -26.97 11.33 32.62
C ARG A 175 -27.86 11.70 33.80
N LEU A 176 -27.51 11.18 34.96
CA LEU A 176 -28.16 11.44 36.23
C LEU A 176 -27.13 12.09 37.15
N ASN A 177 -27.37 13.35 37.51
CA ASN A 177 -26.53 14.07 38.47
C ASN A 177 -27.08 13.86 39.88
N VAL A 178 -26.21 13.47 40.81
CA VAL A 178 -26.58 13.12 42.19
C VAL A 178 -26.21 14.20 43.21
N ASN A 179 -25.82 15.39 42.76
CA ASN A 179 -25.24 16.43 43.62
C ASN A 179 -26.14 17.69 43.68
N PRO A 180 -27.41 17.55 44.13
CA PRO A 180 -27.75 17.04 45.46
C PRO A 180 -28.69 15.82 45.46
N LEU A 181 -28.44 14.85 46.35
CA LEU A 181 -29.22 13.62 46.53
C LEU A 181 -30.73 13.83 46.79
N SER A 182 -31.12 15.02 47.24
CA SER A 182 -32.52 15.40 47.46
C SER A 182 -33.29 15.72 46.17
N GLN A 183 -32.60 16.07 45.08
CA GLN A 183 -33.18 16.42 43.80
C GLN A 183 -32.25 15.99 42.66
N PRO A 184 -32.25 14.69 42.28
CA PRO A 184 -31.46 14.24 41.15
C PRO A 184 -31.93 14.93 39.86
N THR A 185 -30.99 15.38 39.04
CA THR A 185 -31.31 15.97 37.73
C THR A 185 -31.00 15.00 36.61
N HIS A 186 -31.89 14.96 35.62
CA HIS A 186 -31.83 14.07 34.47
C HIS A 186 -31.48 14.86 33.22
N ASN A 187 -30.40 14.48 32.55
CA ASN A 187 -29.90 15.16 31.37
C ASN A 187 -29.89 14.18 30.20
N ILE A 188 -30.47 14.58 29.07
CA ILE A 188 -30.41 13.83 27.82
C ILE A 188 -29.51 14.61 26.87
N GLY A 189 -28.48 13.95 26.34
CA GLY A 189 -27.53 14.55 25.40
C GLY A 189 -27.51 13.79 24.08
N PHE A 190 -27.54 14.52 22.97
CA PHE A 190 -27.29 13.97 21.64
C PHE A 190 -26.05 14.64 21.07
N GLY A 191 -25.21 13.87 20.38
CA GLY A 191 -24.01 14.41 19.75
C GLY A 191 -23.67 13.71 18.44
N TYR A 192 -22.91 14.40 17.60
CA TYR A 192 -22.44 13.90 16.32
C TYR A 192 -20.93 14.08 16.22
N ARG A 193 -20.23 13.01 15.83
CA ARG A 193 -18.78 12.98 15.64
C ARG A 193 -18.42 13.54 14.27
N LEU A 194 -17.78 14.71 14.27
CA LEU A 194 -17.37 15.43 13.04
C LEU A 194 -16.17 14.77 12.35
N PHE A 195 -15.19 14.30 13.13
CA PHE A 195 -13.93 13.74 12.63
C PHE A 195 -13.75 12.28 13.06
N ASN A 196 -13.24 11.45 12.14
CA ASN A 196 -12.83 10.08 12.46
C ASN A 196 -11.44 10.08 13.08
#